data_AF-A0A850DNP6-F1
#
_entry.id   AF-A0A850DNP6-F1
#
_cell.length_a   1.000
_cell.length_b   1.000
_cell.length_c   1.000
_cell.angle_alpha   90.00
_cell.angle_beta   90.00
_cell.angle_gamma   90.00
#
_symmetry.space_group_name_H-M   'P 1'
#
loop_
_entity.id
_entity.type
_entity.pdbx_description
1 polymer ?
#
loop_
_entity_poly.entity_id
_entity_poly.type
_entity_poly.pdbx_seq_one_letter_code
_entity_poly.pdbx_strand_id
1 'polypeptide(L)' 'MPESTRLLEQLRAAGIAAAISGAGPTVLALAVDGADVPEAPEGFEARRLDVADGAVQVAPAPNE' A
#
# COMPACT_ATOMS: atom_id res chain seq x y z
N MET A 1 13.59 -1.40 -8.37
CA MET A 1 13.09 -1.24 -7.00
C MET A 1 13.41 -2.48 -6.16
N PRO A 2 14.67 -2.69 -5.74
CA PRO A 2 15.01 -3.80 -4.84
C PRO A 2 14.35 -3.70 -3.45
N GLU A 3 14.22 -2.49 -2.91
CA GLU A 3 13.82 -2.23 -1.52
C GLU A 3 12.35 -2.54 -1.28
N SER A 4 11.45 -2.06 -2.15
CA SER A 4 10.01 -2.37 -2.05
C SER A 4 9.72 -3.84 -2.28
N THR A 5 10.47 -4.51 -3.17
CA THR A 5 10.35 -5.95 -3.37
C THR A 5 10.79 -6.72 -2.12
N ARG A 6 11.89 -6.29 -1.48
CA ARG A 6 12.36 -6.88 -0.22
C ARG A 6 11.33 -6.69 0.91
N LEU A 7 10.76 -5.50 1.05
CA LEU A 7 9.71 -5.24 2.03
C LEU A 7 8.47 -6.11 1.76
N LEU A 8 8.07 -6.22 0.49
CA LEU A 8 6.98 -7.10 0.08
C LEU A 8 7.22 -8.56 0.49
N GLU A 9 8.42 -9.08 0.23
CA GLU A 9 8.81 -10.45 0.61
C GLU A 9 8.80 -10.64 2.12
N GLN A 10 9.31 -9.67 2.88
CA GLN A 10 9.33 -9.71 4.35
C GLN A 10 7.92 -9.75 4.94
N LEU A 11 7.01 -8.89 4.45
CA LEU A 11 5.61 -8.88 4.90
C LEU A 11 4.91 -10.20 4.59
N ARG A 12 5.09 -10.74 3.37
CA ARG A 12 4.50 -12.03 2.98
C ARG A 12 5.06 -13.19 3.80
N ALA A 13 6.36 -13.18 4.11
CA ALA A 13 6.98 -14.18 4.99
C ALA A 13 6.43 -14.11 6.43
N ALA A 14 6.00 -12.93 6.88
CA ALA A 14 5.29 -12.74 8.15
C ALA A 14 3.79 -13.11 8.09
N GLY A 15 3.30 -13.64 6.95
CA GLY A 15 1.90 -14.01 6.77
C GLY A 15 0.96 -12.85 6.41
N ILE A 16 1.51 -11.67 6.12
CA ILE A 16 0.72 -10.47 5.79
C ILE A 16 0.51 -10.41 4.27
N ALA A 17 -0.75 -10.34 3.86
CA ALA A 17 -1.10 -10.15 2.46
C ALA A 17 -0.62 -8.76 2.00
N ALA A 18 0.30 -8.72 1.04
CA ALA A 18 0.90 -7.47 0.57
C ALA A 18 1.12 -7.44 -0.94
N ALA A 19 1.18 -6.25 -1.53
CA ALA A 19 1.43 -6.00 -2.95
C ALA A 19 2.16 -4.67 -3.19
N ILE A 20 2.85 -4.55 -4.33
CA ILE A 20 3.32 -3.24 -4.81
C ILE A 20 2.12 -2.50 -5.41
N SER A 21 1.95 -1.22 -5.04
CA SER A 21 0.93 -0.35 -5.62
C SER A 21 1.43 0.31 -6.90
N GLY A 22 0.68 0.16 -8.00
CA GLY A 22 1.03 0.72 -9.30
C GLY A 22 2.42 0.27 -9.78
N ALA A 23 3.25 1.21 -10.19
CA ALA A 23 4.63 0.96 -10.59
C ALA A 23 5.63 0.93 -9.40
N GLY A 24 5.16 1.14 -8.17
CA GLY A 24 6.00 1.38 -6.98
C GLY A 24 6.35 2.86 -6.77
N PRO A 25 7.01 3.22 -5.65
CA PRO A 25 7.66 2.33 -4.67
C PRO A 25 6.74 1.85 -3.53
N THR A 26 5.48 2.26 -3.52
CA THR A 26 4.56 2.02 -2.40
C THR A 26 4.21 0.53 -2.27
N VAL A 27 4.25 0.01 -1.04
CA VAL A 27 3.77 -1.34 -0.69
C VAL A 27 2.46 -1.19 0.08
N LEU A 28 1.42 -1.90 -0.35
CA LEU A 28 0.18 -2.04 0.41
C LEU A 28 0.22 -3.33 1.20
N ALA A 29 -0.05 -3.25 2.49
CA ALA A 29 -0.30 -4.38 3.37
C ALA A 29 -1.79 -4.40 3.73
N LEU A 30 -2.44 -5.53 3.51
CA LEU A 30 -3.84 -5.75 3.84
C LEU A 30 -3.89 -6.43 5.21
N ALA A 31 -4.49 -5.75 6.18
CA ALA A 31 -4.69 -6.23 7.53
C ALA A 31 -6.17 -6.13 7.90
N VAL A 32 -6.60 -6.92 8.88
CA VAL A 32 -7.92 -6.76 9.50
C VAL A 32 -7.85 -5.68 10.57
N ASP A 33 -8.98 -5.03 10.85
CA ASP A 33 -9.04 -3.98 11.87
C ASP A 33 -8.56 -4.48 13.23
N GLY A 34 -7.69 -3.69 13.86
CA GLY A 34 -7.09 -4.03 15.14
C GLY A 34 -5.96 -5.07 15.10
N ALA A 35 -5.59 -5.60 13.92
CA ALA A 35 -4.41 -6.45 13.81
C ALA A 35 -3.11 -5.64 14.00
N ASP A 36 -2.14 -6.28 14.64
CA ASP A 36 -0.78 -5.76 14.71
C ASP A 36 -0.12 -5.89 13.33
N VAL A 37 0.39 -4.78 12.84
CA VAL A 37 1.18 -4.69 11.61
C VAL A 37 2.58 -4.21 12.01
N PRO A 38 3.66 -4.83 11.49
CA PRO A 38 5.02 -4.39 11.76
C PRO A 38 5.23 -2.91 11.45
N GLU A 39 6.10 -2.26 12.22
CA GLU A 39 6.54 -0.89 11.91
C GLU A 39 7.23 -0.83 10.54
N ALA A 40 7.16 0.34 9.89
CA ALA A 40 7.89 0.54 8.65
C ALA A 40 9.40 0.44 8.90
N PRO A 41 10.15 -0.30 8.07
CA PRO A 41 11.60 -0.29 8.15
C PRO A 41 12.16 1.08 7.77
N GLU A 42 13.44 1.29 8.07
CA GLU A 42 14.16 2.50 7.65
C GLU A 42 14.01 2.76 6.14
N GLY A 43 13.77 4.03 5.79
CA GLY A 43 13.51 4.44 4.40
C GLY A 43 12.05 4.29 3.95
N PHE A 44 11.16 3.74 4.79
CA PHE A 44 9.72 3.70 4.54
C PHE A 44 8.94 4.45 5.62
N GLU A 45 7.81 5.02 5.22
CA GLU A 45 6.81 5.60 6.13
C GLU A 45 5.58 4.69 6.15
N ALA A 46 5.15 4.26 7.34
CA ALA A 46 3.91 3.51 7.51
C ALA A 46 2.72 4.47 7.65
N ARG A 47 1.69 4.27 6.81
CA ARG A 47 0.41 4.98 6.93
C ARG A 47 -0.72 3.97 6.99
N ARG A 48 -1.53 4.00 8.06
CA ARG A 48 -2.81 3.27 8.09
C ARG A 48 -3.81 4.03 7.23
N LEU A 49 -4.43 3.31 6.31
CA LEU A 49 -5.41 3.85 5.38
C LEU A 49 -6.67 2.99 5.47
N ASP A 50 -7.81 3.64 5.62
CA ASP A 50 -9.10 2.98 5.49
C ASP A 50 -9.41 2.76 4.00
N VAL A 51 -10.21 1.74 3.71
CA VAL A 51 -10.81 1.59 2.38
C VAL A 51 -11.82 2.72 2.20
N ALA A 52 -11.68 3.49 1.12
CA ALA A 52 -12.60 4.59 0.83
C ALA A 52 -14.02 4.07 0.59
N ASP A 53 -15.03 4.80 1.10
CA ASP A 53 -16.46 4.48 0.97
C ASP A 53 -17.04 4.85 -0.42
N GLY A 54 -16.18 5.17 -1.38
CA GLY A 54 -16.61 5.56 -2.72
C GLY A 54 -15.50 6.13 -3.58
N ALA A 55 -15.91 6.70 -4.71
CA ALA A 55 -15.01 7.33 -5.69
C ALA A 55 -15.55 8.70 -6.10
N VAL A 56 -14.64 9.59 -6.49
CA VAL A 56 -15.00 10.89 -7.08
C VAL A 56 -15.07 10.74 -8.59
N GLN A 57 -16.18 11.15 -9.20
CA GLN A 57 -16.29 11.29 -10.65
C GLN A 57 -16.05 12.75 -11.04
N VAL A 58 -15.08 12.95 -11.93
CA VAL A 58 -14.78 14.26 -12.52
C VAL A 58 -15.34 14.31 -13.94
N ALA A 59 -15.92 15.45 -14.32
CA ALA A 59 -16.39 15.69 -15.68
C ALA A 59 -15.22 15.62 -16.67
N PRO A 60 -15.43 15.12 -17.91
CA PRO A 60 -14.38 15.08 -18.92
C PRO A 60 -13.90 16.51 -19.24
N ALA A 61 -12.60 16.68 -19.46
CA ALA A 61 -12.04 17.94 -19.93
C ALA A 61 -12.59 18.27 -21.33
N PRO A 62 -12.87 19.55 -21.65
CA PRO A 62 -13.16 19.94 -23.02
C PRO A 62 -11.98 19.56 -23.92
N ASN A 63 -12.26 19.05 -25.12
CA ASN A 63 -11.21 18.76 -26.10
C ASN A 63 -10.54 20.09 -26.50
N GLU A 64 -9.21 20.16 -26.39
CA GLU A 64 -8.38 21.27 -26.92
C GLU A 64 -8.28 21.23 -28.45
#